data_AF-A0A0C2DB68-F1
#
_entry.id   AF-A0A0C2DB68-F1
#
_cell.length_a   1.000
_cell.length_b   1.000
_cell.length_c   1.000
_cell.angle_alpha   90.00
_cell.angle_beta   90.00
_cell.angle_gamma   90.00
#
_symmetry.space_group_name_H-M   'P 1'
#
loop_
_entity.id
_entity.type
_entity.pdbx_description
1 polymer ?
#
loop_
_entity_poly.entity_id
_entity_poly.type
_entity_poly.pdbx_seq_one_letter_code
_entity_poly.pdbx_strand_id
1 'polypeptide(L)'
;MALTKDVKLPSDAELTVPQEITLSTPWFKAVAPYMAKHCEQQINEFMLRRKELEDPRATLKEGAAVTACGIKFLQSLKKTCMQETEKLANCIDQGSAKLYMSKWVSYS
;
A
#
# COMPACT_ATOMS: atom_id res chain seq x y z
N MET A 1 18.81 -12.25 -14.14
CA MET A 1 18.82 -11.57 -15.46
C MET A 1 19.80 -10.41 -15.38
N ALA A 2 20.77 -10.34 -16.29
CA ALA A 2 21.62 -9.16 -16.42
C ALA A 2 20.87 -8.13 -17.28
N LEU A 3 20.85 -6.86 -16.87
CA LEU A 3 20.25 -5.77 -17.64
C LEU A 3 21.17 -5.45 -18.82
N THR A 4 20.77 -5.81 -20.04
CA THR A 4 21.48 -5.44 -21.26
C THR A 4 21.03 -4.07 -21.75
N LYS A 5 21.81 -3.44 -22.64
CA LYS A 5 21.54 -2.09 -23.19
C LYS A 5 20.21 -1.99 -23.96
N ASP A 6 19.61 -3.13 -24.31
CA ASP A 6 18.34 -3.23 -25.04
C ASP A 6 17.11 -3.02 -24.14
N VAL A 7 17.30 -3.04 -22.82
CA VAL A 7 16.23 -2.82 -21.85
C VAL A 7 15.94 -1.32 -21.72
N LYS A 8 14.90 -0.85 -22.41
CA LYS A 8 14.43 0.54 -22.29
C LYS A 8 13.85 0.79 -20.89
N LEU A 9 14.58 1.52 -20.05
CA LEU A 9 14.10 1.96 -18.74
C LEU A 9 13.22 3.22 -18.89
N PRO A 10 12.16 3.35 -18.07
CA PRO A 10 11.35 4.56 -18.00
C PRO A 10 12.20 5.73 -17.49
N SER A 11 11.78 6.94 -17.81
CA SER A 11 12.46 8.17 -17.35
C SER A 11 12.14 8.47 -15.89
N ASP A 12 13.05 9.15 -15.16
CA ASP A 12 12.85 9.49 -13.74
C ASP A 12 11.56 10.29 -13.48
N ALA A 13 11.13 11.09 -14.46
CA ALA A 13 9.89 11.85 -14.39
C ALA A 13 8.64 10.94 -14.35
N GLU A 14 8.67 9.79 -15.03
CA GLU A 14 7.56 8.81 -15.01
C GLU A 14 7.52 7.99 -13.72
N LEU A 15 8.66 7.88 -13.03
CA LEU A 15 8.76 7.24 -11.72
C LEU A 15 8.36 8.16 -10.57
N THR A 16 8.36 9.48 -10.78
CA THR A 16 8.09 10.45 -9.73
C THR A 16 6.60 10.46 -9.40
N VAL A 17 6.23 9.78 -8.31
CA VAL A 17 4.88 9.88 -7.73
C VAL A 17 4.82 11.17 -6.89
N PRO A 18 3.82 12.04 -7.07
CA PRO A 18 3.80 13.36 -6.42
C PRO A 18 3.74 13.29 -4.88
N GLN A 19 3.28 12.17 -4.33
CA GLN A 19 3.28 11.93 -2.89
C GLN A 19 3.45 10.45 -2.61
N GLU A 20 4.36 10.13 -1.69
CA GLU A 20 4.62 8.75 -1.25
C GLU A 20 3.90 8.46 0.07
N ILE A 21 3.64 7.18 0.33
CA ILE A 21 3.07 6.71 1.59
C ILE A 21 4.22 6.53 2.59
N THR A 22 4.50 7.55 3.39
CA THR A 22 5.62 7.58 4.35
C THR A 22 5.23 7.00 5.73
N LEU A 23 4.43 5.94 5.78
CA LEU A 23 3.99 5.32 7.03
C LEU A 23 4.96 4.22 7.48
N SER A 24 5.06 4.01 8.79
CA SER A 24 5.78 2.86 9.34
C SER A 24 5.03 1.56 9.04
N THR A 25 5.76 0.46 8.90
CA THR A 25 5.20 -0.88 8.67
C THR A 25 4.06 -1.28 9.63
N PRO A 26 4.14 -1.08 10.96
CA PRO A 26 3.04 -1.43 11.86
C PRO A 26 1.77 -0.62 11.57
N TRP A 27 1.92 0.68 11.31
CA TRP A 27 0.82 1.55 10.91
C TRP A 27 0.19 1.10 9.60
N PHE A 28 1.01 0.81 8.59
CA PHE A 28 0.51 0.36 7.29
C PHE A 28 -0.24 -0.98 7.42
N LYS A 29 0.25 -1.93 8.23
CA LYS A 29 -0.44 -3.19 8.48
C LYS A 29 -1.79 -3.00 9.19
N ALA A 30 -1.90 -2.05 10.11
CA ALA A 30 -3.16 -1.74 10.79
C ALA A 30 -4.24 -1.28 9.79
N VAL A 31 -3.87 -0.45 8.82
CA VAL A 31 -4.80 0.14 7.84
C VAL A 31 -4.99 -0.68 6.56
N ALA A 32 -4.06 -1.59 6.24
CA ALA A 32 -4.06 -2.39 5.03
C ALA A 32 -5.40 -3.07 4.69
N PRO A 33 -6.11 -3.78 5.60
CA PRO A 33 -7.37 -4.42 5.25
C PRO A 33 -8.48 -3.42 4.88
N TYR A 34 -8.48 -2.24 5.51
CA TYR A 34 -9.45 -1.19 5.22
C TYR A 34 -9.14 -0.47 3.91
N MET A 35 -7.86 -0.21 3.65
CA MET A 35 -7.40 0.35 2.38
C MET A 35 -7.70 -0.60 1.22
N ALA A 36 -7.51 -1.91 1.40
CA ALA A 36 -7.83 -2.92 0.40
C ALA A 36 -9.31 -2.88 0.00
N LYS A 37 -10.22 -2.76 0.97
CA LYS A 37 -11.66 -2.63 0.70
C LYS A 37 -11.99 -1.30 0.01
N HIS A 38 -11.38 -0.19 0.44
CA HIS A 38 -11.68 1.13 -0.11
C HIS A 38 -11.16 1.31 -1.54
N CYS A 39 -9.98 0.77 -1.85
CA CYS A 39 -9.30 0.91 -3.13
C CYS A 39 -9.37 -0.36 -3.99
N GLU A 40 -10.33 -1.25 -3.73
CA GLU A 40 -10.43 -2.58 -4.34
C GLU A 40 -10.36 -2.53 -5.87
N GLN A 41 -11.12 -1.63 -6.50
CA GLN A 41 -11.16 -1.50 -7.96
C GLN A 41 -9.77 -1.21 -8.55
N GLN A 42 -9.06 -0.21 -7.99
CA GLN A 42 -7.75 0.20 -8.48
C GLN A 42 -6.70 -0.89 -8.25
N ILE A 43 -6.78 -1.56 -7.09
CA ILE A 43 -5.87 -2.67 -6.74
C ILE A 43 -6.10 -3.86 -7.69
N ASN A 44 -7.36 -4.22 -7.96
CA ASN A 44 -7.68 -5.33 -8.86
C ASN A 44 -7.21 -5.05 -10.28
N GLU A 45 -7.42 -3.84 -10.80
CA GLU A 45 -6.93 -3.44 -12.12
C GLU A 45 -5.40 -3.50 -12.22
N PHE A 46 -4.69 -3.00 -11.21
CA PHE A 46 -3.23 -3.09 -11.15
C PHE A 46 -2.74 -4.53 -11.09
N MET A 47 -3.35 -5.36 -10.24
CA MET A 47 -2.96 -6.76 -10.06
C MET A 47 -3.28 -7.61 -11.30
N LEU A 48 -4.36 -7.33 -12.01
CA LEU A 48 -4.71 -8.00 -13.27
C LEU A 48 -3.65 -7.68 -14.34
N ARG A 49 -3.38 -6.39 -14.58
CA ARG A 49 -2.41 -5.99 -15.60
C ARG A 49 -1.00 -6.45 -15.30
N ARG A 50 -0.60 -6.46 -14.02
CA ARG A 50 0.69 -7.00 -13.61
C ARG A 50 0.84 -8.49 -13.94
N LYS A 51 -0.25 -9.27 -13.85
CA LYS A 51 -0.25 -10.70 -14.22
C LYS A 51 -0.26 -10.90 -15.73
N GLU A 52 -0.93 -10.04 -16.49
CA GLU A 52 -1.03 -10.17 -17.96
C GLU A 52 0.25 -9.74 -18.68
N LEU A 53 0.82 -8.60 -18.29
CA LEU A 53 1.98 -8.01 -18.97
C LEU A 53 3.30 -8.59 -18.48
N GLU A 54 3.35 -9.09 -17.24
CA GLU A 54 4.57 -9.55 -16.52
C GLU A 54 5.74 -8.53 -16.47
N ASP A 55 5.55 -7.33 -17.01
CA ASP A 55 6.50 -6.22 -17.06
C ASP A 55 6.08 -5.09 -16.10
N PRO A 56 6.90 -4.74 -15.09
CA PRO A 56 6.55 -3.69 -14.12
C PRO A 56 6.54 -2.28 -14.74
N ARG A 57 7.25 -2.06 -15.84
CA ARG A 57 7.34 -0.76 -16.52
C ARG A 57 6.02 -0.34 -17.16
N ALA A 58 5.25 -1.30 -17.68
CA ALA A 58 3.97 -1.06 -18.31
C ALA A 58 2.83 -0.79 -17.31
N THR A 59 3.06 -1.10 -16.02
CA THR A 59 2.05 -1.01 -14.95
C THR A 59 2.21 0.20 -14.02
N LEU A 60 3.13 1.12 -14.35
CA LEU A 60 3.45 2.28 -13.52
C LEU A 60 2.27 3.24 -13.36
N LYS A 61 1.46 3.42 -14.40
CA LYS A 61 0.29 4.31 -14.38
C LYS A 61 -0.78 3.84 -13.39
N GLU A 62 -0.98 2.52 -13.31
CA GLU A 62 -1.97 1.88 -12.45
C GLU A 62 -1.45 1.83 -11.02
N GLY A 63 -0.15 1.58 -10.84
CA GLY A 63 0.51 1.72 -9.55
C GLY A 63 0.36 3.13 -8.97
N ALA A 64 0.53 4.17 -9.81
CA ALA A 64 0.29 5.55 -9.40
C ALA A 64 -1.17 5.81 -9.00
N ALA A 65 -2.13 5.20 -9.70
CA ALA A 65 -3.56 5.30 -9.35
C ALA A 65 -3.87 4.63 -7.99
N VAL A 66 -3.28 3.47 -7.72
CA VAL A 66 -3.39 2.77 -6.42
C VAL A 66 -2.80 3.64 -5.30
N THR A 67 -1.61 4.20 -5.49
CA THR A 67 -0.98 5.07 -4.48
C THR A 67 -1.81 6.34 -4.23
N ALA A 68 -2.35 6.94 -5.30
CA ALA A 68 -3.23 8.10 -5.17
C ALA A 68 -4.53 7.78 -4.39
N CYS A 69 -5.12 6.60 -4.60
CA CYS A 69 -6.26 6.13 -3.82
C CYS A 69 -5.88 5.92 -2.34
N GLY A 70 -4.74 5.27 -2.09
CA GLY A 70 -4.21 5.05 -0.74
C GLY A 70 -4.03 6.35 0.04
N ILE A 71 -3.46 7.39 -0.59
CA ILE A 71 -3.26 8.69 0.07
C ILE A 71 -4.58 9.35 0.43
N LYS A 72 -5.57 9.35 -0.48
CA LYS A 72 -6.90 9.89 -0.20
C LYS A 72 -7.56 9.17 0.99
N PHE A 73 -7.41 7.85 1.05
CA PHE A 73 -7.89 7.04 2.16
C PHE A 73 -7.17 7.38 3.47
N LEU A 74 -5.84 7.49 3.47
CA LEU A 74 -5.07 7.85 4.67
C LEU A 74 -5.42 9.26 5.17
N GLN A 75 -5.66 10.21 4.26
CA GLN A 75 -6.11 11.56 4.60
C GLN A 75 -7.50 11.58 5.25
N SER A 76 -8.44 10.74 4.79
CA SER A 76 -9.77 10.64 5.40
C SER A 76 -9.70 9.91 6.75
N LEU A 77 -8.94 8.82 6.83
CA LEU A 77 -8.75 8.06 8.05
C LEU A 77 -8.11 8.89 9.17
N LYS A 78 -7.14 9.74 8.84
CA LYS A 78 -6.54 10.69 9.79
C LYS A 78 -7.56 11.69 10.35
N LYS A 79 -8.59 12.06 9.59
CA LYS A 79 -9.62 13.01 10.05
C LYS A 79 -10.67 12.35 10.94
N THR A 80 -11.00 11.08 10.68
CA THR A 80 -12.13 10.41 11.34
C THR A 80 -11.71 9.47 12.47
N CYS A 81 -10.69 8.62 12.26
CA CYS A 81 -10.41 7.45 13.11
C CYS A 81 -8.94 7.37 13.57
N MET A 82 -8.26 8.51 13.70
CA MET A 82 -6.83 8.56 14.02
C MET A 82 -6.50 7.84 15.33
N GLN A 83 -7.24 8.10 16.40
CA GLN A 83 -6.95 7.59 17.75
C GLN A 83 -7.04 6.05 17.82
N GLU A 84 -8.07 5.46 17.22
CA GLU A 84 -8.25 4.01 17.23
C GLU A 84 -7.20 3.31 16.35
N THR A 85 -6.83 3.95 15.23
CA THR A 85 -5.78 3.42 14.36
C THR A 85 -4.42 3.45 15.04
N GLU A 86 -4.13 4.51 15.80
CA GLU A 86 -2.89 4.63 16.57
C GLU A 86 -2.79 3.56 17.66
N LYS A 87 -3.87 3.30 18.40
CA LYS A 87 -3.93 2.20 19.37
C LYS A 87 -3.65 0.85 18.70
N LEU A 88 -4.28 0.58 17.56
CA LEU A 88 -4.07 -0.66 16.82
C LEU A 88 -2.63 -0.78 16.30
N ALA A 89 -2.07 0.29 15.74
CA ALA A 89 -0.70 0.32 15.23
C ALA A 89 0.32 0.07 16.35
N ASN A 90 0.15 0.72 17.50
CA ASN A 90 1.01 0.52 18.68
C ASN A 90 0.93 -0.92 19.21
N CYS A 91 -0.27 -1.52 19.18
CA CYS A 91 -0.46 -2.92 19.56
C CYS A 91 0.27 -3.88 18.63
N ILE A 92 0.23 -3.64 17.32
CA ILE A 92 0.95 -4.45 16.31
C ILE A 92 2.47 -4.31 16.49
N ASP A 93 2.95 -3.09 16.74
CA ASP A 93 4.37 -2.80 16.92
C ASP A 93 4.96 -3.49 18.16
N GLN A 94 4.22 -3.46 19.28
CA GLN A 94 4.66 -4.09 20.54
C GLN A 94 4.37 -5.59 20.60
N GLY A 95 3.46 -6.11 19.78
CA GLY A 95 2.94 -7.47 19.91
C GLY A 95 3.89 -8.58 19.45
N SER A 96 4.57 -8.40 18.31
CA SER A 96 5.53 -9.39 17.81
C SER A 96 6.48 -8.82 16.77
N ALA A 97 7.69 -9.36 16.69
CA ALA A 97 8.65 -9.01 15.63
C ALA A 97 8.14 -9.27 14.21
N LYS A 98 7.15 -10.17 14.05
CA LYS A 98 6.51 -10.48 12.77
C LYS A 98 5.34 -9.53 12.44
N LEU A 99 5.00 -8.61 13.34
CA LEU A 99 3.93 -7.63 13.21
C LEU A 99 2.61 -8.29 12.81
N TYR A 100 2.25 -9.40 13.45
CA TYR A 100 0.91 -9.97 13.31
C TYR A 100 -0.10 -9.09 14.01
N MET A 101 -1.32 -9.03 13.47
CA MET A 101 -2.46 -8.58 14.27
C MET A 101 -2.55 -9.52 15.47
N SER A 102 -2.20 -9.06 16.67
CA SER A 102 -2.39 -9.82 17.90
C SER A 102 -3.85 -10.26 17.97
N LYS A 103 -4.07 -11.54 18.28
CA LYS A 103 -5.38 -12.22 18.31
C LYS A 103 -6.46 -11.33 18.93
N TRP A 104 -7.27 -10.66 18.11
CA TRP A 104 -8.50 -10.00 18.54
C TRP A 104 -9.64 -11.02 18.71
N VAL A 105 -9.36 -12.16 19.36
CA VAL A 105 -10.36 -13.15 19.74
C VAL A 105 -9.90 -13.86 21.01
N SER A 106 -10.21 -13.28 22.16
CA SER A 106 -10.41 -14.04 23.40
C SER A 106 -11.13 -13.27 24.52
N TYR A 107 -11.81 -12.16 24.21
CA TYR A 107 -12.78 -11.53 25.10
C TYR A 107 -14.05 -11.22 24.29
N SER A 108 -14.85 -12.27 24.09
CA SER A 108 -16.30 -12.19 24.05
C SER A 108 -16.83 -13.14 25.10
#